data_AF-A0A7L5YN49-F1
#
_entry.id   AF-A0A7L5YN49-F1
#
_cell.length_a   1.000
_cell.length_b   1.000
_cell.length_c   1.000
_cell.angle_alpha   90.00
_cell.angle_beta   90.00
_cell.angle_gamma   90.00
#
_symmetry.space_group_name_H-M   'P 1'
#
loop_
_entity.id
_entity.type
_entity.pdbx_description
1 polymer ?
#
loop_
_entity_poly.entity_id
_entity_poly.type
_entity_poly.pdbx_seq_one_letter_code
_entity_poly.pdbx_strand_id
1 'polypeptide(L)'
;MANARRPVRPVKQFFEGLGYVVRGEVTGCDLTAVRDRDVVLVEMKSRFNLTLVLQGIDRQQLGDTVYLAVDHAYGRRPARRWRSIQRLCRQLGLGLLTVNLRTAPRLWARCGAAGRGCATQPAQARAAA
;
A
#
# COMPACT_ATOMS: atom_id res chain seq x y z
N MET A 1 -3.44 3.67 26.40
CA MET A 1 -2.54 3.75 25.23
C MET A 1 -2.47 2.38 24.56
N ALA A 2 -3.29 2.13 23.53
CA ALA A 2 -3.21 0.86 22.79
C ALA A 2 -2.16 1.02 21.69
N ASN A 3 -1.00 0.39 21.87
CA ASN A 3 0.05 0.33 20.86
C ASN A 3 -0.54 -0.38 19.63
N ALA A 4 -0.88 0.40 18.61
CA ALA A 4 -1.54 -0.10 17.42
C ALA A 4 -0.60 -1.09 16.74
N ARG A 5 -0.93 -2.39 16.75
CA ARG A 5 -0.20 -3.43 16.01
C ARG A 5 -0.04 -2.95 14.56
N ARG A 6 1.16 -2.54 14.18
CA ARG A 6 1.47 -2.17 12.78
C ARG A 6 1.24 -3.41 11.91
N PRO A 7 0.46 -3.32 10.82
CA PRO A 7 0.15 -4.43 9.91
C PRO A 7 1.34 -5.01 9.12
N VAL A 8 2.57 -4.97 9.64
CA VAL A 8 3.79 -5.23 8.85
C VAL A 8 3.78 -6.63 8.28
N ARG A 9 3.35 -7.62 9.09
CA ARG A 9 3.32 -9.03 8.70
C ARG A 9 2.42 -9.32 7.50
N PRO A 10 1.11 -8.97 7.50
CA PRO A 10 0.25 -9.20 6.33
C PRO A 10 0.77 -8.53 5.06
N VAL A 11 1.25 -7.29 5.15
CA VAL A 11 1.75 -6.55 3.97
C VAL A 11 3.02 -7.18 3.43
N LYS A 12 3.94 -7.55 4.33
CA LYS A 12 5.15 -8.29 3.96
C LYS A 12 4.82 -9.59 3.23
N GLN A 13 3.95 -10.43 3.80
CA GLN A 13 3.54 -11.70 3.19
C GLN A 13 2.91 -11.52 1.81
N PHE A 14 2.16 -10.44 1.59
CA PHE A 14 1.57 -10.14 0.29
C PHE A 14 2.61 -9.84 -0.77
N PHE A 15 3.58 -8.98 -0.48
CA PHE A 15 4.65 -8.68 -1.42
C PHE A 15 5.60 -9.88 -1.63
N GLU A 16 5.91 -10.64 -0.57
CA GLU A 16 6.67 -11.89 -0.70
C GLU A 16 5.94 -12.91 -1.57
N GLY A 17 4.62 -13.05 -1.43
CA GLY A 17 3.80 -13.91 -2.29
C GLY A 17 3.74 -13.46 -3.76
N LEU A 18 4.10 -12.20 -4.04
CA LEU A 18 4.28 -11.67 -5.40
C LEU A 18 5.73 -11.80 -5.90
N GLY A 19 6.62 -12.43 -5.12
CA GLY A 19 8.03 -12.64 -5.44
C GLY A 19 8.93 -11.44 -5.14
N TYR A 20 8.50 -10.50 -4.30
CA TYR A 20 9.37 -9.41 -3.84
C TYR A 20 10.17 -9.85 -2.61
N VAL A 21 11.41 -9.37 -2.53
CA VAL A 21 12.18 -9.36 -1.29
C VAL A 21 11.74 -8.15 -0.47
N VAL A 22 11.21 -8.39 0.72
CA VAL A 22 10.65 -7.33 1.58
C VAL A 22 11.58 -7.02 2.74
N ARG A 23 11.92 -5.74 2.90
CA ARG A 23 12.68 -5.18 4.02
C ARG A 23 11.82 -4.18 4.79
N GLY A 24 11.96 -4.15 6.11
CA GLY A 24 11.30 -3.16 6.96
C GLY A 24 12.25 -2.03 7.37
N GLU A 25 11.69 -0.85 7.62
CA GLU A 25 12.40 0.31 8.20
C GLU A 25 13.62 0.80 7.40
N VAL A 26 13.56 0.68 6.06
CA VAL A 26 14.62 1.18 5.17
C VAL A 26 14.37 2.67 4.91
N THR A 27 15.34 3.53 5.25
CA THR A 27 15.26 4.99 5.01
C THR A 27 14.00 5.64 5.61
N GLY A 28 13.50 5.08 6.72
CA GLY A 28 12.28 5.54 7.39
C GLY A 28 10.96 5.15 6.71
N CYS A 29 10.99 4.36 5.62
CA CYS A 29 9.80 3.73 5.06
C CYS A 29 9.36 2.58 5.97
N ASP A 30 8.06 2.39 6.13
CA ASP A 30 7.57 1.26 6.93
C ASP A 30 7.96 -0.09 6.31
N LEU A 31 7.82 -0.21 4.97
CA LEU A 31 8.25 -1.38 4.21
C LEU A 31 8.78 -0.97 2.82
N THR A 32 9.77 -1.72 2.35
CA THR A 32 10.31 -1.66 0.99
C THR A 32 10.28 -3.06 0.40
N ALA A 33 9.64 -3.22 -0.76
CA ALA A 33 9.57 -4.47 -1.50
C ALA A 33 10.33 -4.31 -2.82
N VAL A 34 11.29 -5.20 -3.09
CA VAL A 34 12.15 -5.13 -4.27
C VAL A 34 12.05 -6.42 -5.08
N ARG A 35 11.85 -6.31 -6.39
CA ARG A 35 11.89 -7.43 -7.34
C ARG A 35 12.53 -6.96 -8.65
N ASP A 36 13.68 -7.54 -9.00
CA ASP A 36 14.50 -7.12 -10.13
C ASP A 36 14.83 -5.61 -10.08
N ARG A 37 14.24 -4.82 -10.98
CA ARG A 37 14.36 -3.34 -11.03
C ARG A 37 13.13 -2.61 -10.49
N ASP A 38 12.13 -3.35 -10.02
CA ASP A 38 10.88 -2.80 -9.48
C ASP A 38 11.00 -2.63 -7.97
N VAL A 39 10.89 -1.38 -7.51
CA VAL A 39 10.95 -0.99 -6.10
C VAL A 39 9.60 -0.41 -5.70
N VAL A 40 9.05 -0.96 -4.62
CA VAL A 40 7.78 -0.54 -4.04
C VAL A 40 8.00 -0.10 -2.61
N LEU A 41 7.63 1.15 -2.33
CA LEU A 41 7.63 1.72 -0.98
C LEU A 41 6.22 1.67 -0.42
N VAL A 42 6.10 1.30 0.86
CA VAL A 42 4.81 1.20 1.53
C VAL A 42 4.85 1.97 2.83
N GLU A 43 3.92 2.91 2.97
CA GLU A 43 3.65 3.67 4.20
C GLU A 43 2.36 3.17 4.81
N MET A 44 2.30 3.01 6.14
CA MET A 44 1.19 2.31 6.79
C MET A 44 0.65 3.05 8.01
N LYS A 45 -0.67 3.19 8.09
CA LYS A 45 -1.36 3.62 9.32
C LYS A 45 -2.69 2.90 9.53
N SER A 46 -3.13 2.78 10.79
CA SER A 46 -4.43 2.18 11.12
C SER A 46 -5.63 2.92 10.49
N ARG A 47 -5.49 4.22 10.21
CA ARG A 47 -6.50 5.05 9.56
C ARG A 47 -5.86 5.89 8.46
N PHE A 48 -6.61 6.15 7.41
CA PHE A 48 -6.23 7.13 6.39
C PHE A 48 -6.30 8.54 6.98
N ASN A 49 -5.19 9.27 6.94
CA ASN A 49 -5.09 10.65 7.42
C ASN A 49 -4.08 11.44 6.56
N LEU A 50 -4.04 12.76 6.76
CA LEU A 50 -3.16 13.64 5.99
C LEU A 50 -1.68 13.28 6.19
N THR A 51 -1.26 12.91 7.40
CA THR A 51 0.13 12.51 7.64
C THR A 51 0.56 11.32 6.77
N LEU A 52 -0.29 10.29 6.64
CA LEU A 52 -0.01 9.15 5.76
C LEU A 52 0.15 9.58 4.30
N VAL A 53 -0.67 10.53 3.85
CA VAL A 53 -0.59 11.08 2.49
C VAL A 53 0.71 11.85 2.28
N LEU A 54 1.07 12.73 3.22
CA LEU A 54 2.30 13.53 3.14
C LEU A 54 3.54 12.62 3.12
N GLN A 55 3.59 11.61 4.00
CA GLN A 55 4.66 10.61 3.99
C GLN A 55 4.75 9.91 2.62
N GLY A 56 3.61 9.53 2.03
CA GLY A 56 3.58 8.93 0.70
C GLY A 56 4.11 9.86 -0.40
N ILE A 57 3.73 11.14 -0.38
CA ILE A 57 4.23 12.15 -1.33
C ILE A 57 5.75 12.32 -1.18
N ASP A 58 6.26 12.38 0.05
CA ASP A 58 7.70 12.48 0.31
C ASP A 58 8.45 11.28 -0.28
N ARG A 59 7.87 10.07 -0.20
CA ARG A 59 8.45 8.86 -0.81
C ARG A 59 8.47 8.90 -2.33
N GLN A 60 7.53 9.58 -2.99
CA GLN A 60 7.54 9.69 -4.45
C GLN A 60 8.76 10.43 -4.98
N GLN A 61 9.40 11.28 -4.16
CA GLN A 61 10.65 11.96 -4.53
C GLN A 61 11.81 10.98 -4.77
N LEU A 62 11.73 9.76 -4.24
CA LEU A 62 12.71 8.69 -4.46
C LEU A 62 12.55 8.01 -5.83
N GLY A 63 11.50 8.34 -6.60
CA GLY A 63 11.27 7.80 -7.94
C GLY A 63 10.53 6.46 -8.00
N ASP A 64 10.19 5.89 -6.84
CA ASP A 64 9.63 4.54 -6.72
C ASP A 64 8.10 4.51 -6.69
N THR A 65 7.52 3.30 -6.85
CA THR A 65 6.09 3.10 -6.70
C THR A 65 5.71 3.16 -5.21
N VAL A 66 4.81 4.06 -4.82
CA VAL A 66 4.40 4.23 -3.42
C VAL A 66 2.98 3.74 -3.18
N TYR A 67 2.79 2.91 -2.15
CA TYR A 67 1.46 2.51 -1.65
C TYR A 67 1.21 3.01 -0.23
N LEU A 68 -0.02 3.47 0.01
CA LEU A 68 -0.54 3.75 1.34
C LEU A 68 -1.35 2.56 1.82
N ALA A 69 -0.94 1.92 2.91
CA ALA A 69 -1.65 0.81 3.53
C ALA A 69 -2.45 1.27 4.75
N VAL A 70 -3.74 0.93 4.77
CA VAL A 70 -4.64 1.21 5.91
C VAL A 70 -5.39 -0.04 6.37
N ASP A 71 -5.86 -0.05 7.62
CA ASP A 71 -6.67 -1.15 8.13
C ASP A 71 -7.94 -1.34 7.29
N HIS A 72 -8.27 -2.59 6.96
CA HIS A 72 -9.47 -2.97 6.23
C HIS A 72 -10.77 -2.47 6.89
N ALA A 73 -10.82 -2.39 8.22
CA ALA A 73 -11.95 -1.79 8.94
C ALA A 73 -12.18 -0.33 8.53
N TYR A 74 -11.12 0.40 8.14
CA TYR A 74 -11.22 1.75 7.61
C TYR A 74 -11.77 1.78 6.17
N GLY A 75 -11.52 0.73 5.37
CA GLY A 75 -12.09 0.58 4.02
C GLY A 75 -13.61 0.39 4.01
N ARG A 76 -14.22 0.01 5.15
CA ARG A 76 -15.69 -0.16 5.31
C ARG A 76 -16.45 1.14 5.58
N ARG A 77 -15.80 2.30 5.43
CA ARG A 77 -16.44 3.63 5.55
C ARG A 77 -17.51 3.82 4.44
N PRO A 78 -18.41 4.82 4.59
CA PRO A 78 -19.43 5.09 3.58
C PRO A 78 -18.82 5.17 2.19
N ALA A 79 -19.42 4.46 1.22
CA ALA A 79 -18.85 4.25 -0.11
C ALA A 79 -18.41 5.56 -0.79
N ARG A 80 -19.13 6.66 -0.56
CA ARG A 80 -18.79 7.99 -1.07
C ARG A 80 -17.42 8.48 -0.57
N ARG A 81 -17.15 8.39 0.75
CA ARG A 81 -15.86 8.83 1.33
C ARG A 81 -14.71 7.98 0.81
N TRP A 82 -14.91 6.67 0.69
CA TRP A 82 -13.88 5.78 0.18
C TRP A 82 -13.54 6.08 -1.29
N ARG A 83 -14.55 6.29 -2.14
CA ARG A 83 -14.33 6.73 -3.54
C ARG A 83 -13.59 8.06 -3.63
N SER A 84 -13.89 9.03 -2.75
CA SER A 84 -13.15 10.30 -2.70
C SER A 84 -11.68 10.09 -2.34
N ILE A 85 -11.37 9.19 -1.40
CA ILE A 85 -9.99 8.82 -1.05
C ILE A 85 -9.29 8.17 -2.24
N GLN A 86 -9.93 7.21 -2.90
CA GLN A 86 -9.37 6.58 -4.10
C GLN A 86 -9.09 7.60 -5.22
N ARG A 87 -10.01 8.54 -5.44
CA ARG A 87 -9.83 9.64 -6.41
C ARG A 87 -8.64 10.52 -6.04
N LEU A 88 -8.50 10.90 -4.77
CA LEU A 88 -7.37 11.68 -4.28
C LEU A 88 -6.04 10.94 -4.51
N CYS A 89 -5.93 9.70 -4.06
CA CYS A 89 -4.72 8.89 -4.27
C CYS A 89 -4.37 8.76 -5.76
N ARG A 90 -5.37 8.57 -6.62
CA ARG A 90 -5.16 8.55 -8.08
C ARG A 90 -4.60 9.86 -8.63
N GLN A 91 -5.14 11.00 -8.18
CA GLN A 91 -4.66 12.32 -8.62
C GLN A 91 -3.24 12.60 -8.14
N LEU A 92 -2.86 12.04 -6.98
CA LEU A 92 -1.51 12.14 -6.42
C LEU A 92 -0.55 11.07 -6.95
N GLY A 93 -1.01 10.09 -7.73
CA GLY A 93 -0.17 8.97 -8.18
C GLY A 93 0.23 8.00 -7.06
N LEU A 94 -0.56 7.92 -5.99
CA LEU A 94 -0.35 7.02 -4.85
C LEU A 94 -1.21 5.76 -4.98
N GLY A 95 -0.62 4.60 -4.75
CA GLY A 95 -1.35 3.35 -4.59
C GLY A 95 -2.06 3.27 -3.25
N LEU A 96 -3.14 2.49 -3.15
CA LEU A 96 -3.90 2.30 -1.91
C LEU A 96 -4.07 0.80 -1.61
N LEU A 97 -3.76 0.40 -0.38
CA LEU A 97 -3.85 -0.96 0.12
C LEU A 97 -4.75 -1.01 1.36
N THR A 98 -5.61 -2.03 1.45
CA THR A 98 -6.35 -2.32 2.67
C THR A 98 -5.87 -3.61 3.29
N VAL A 99 -5.48 -3.55 4.56
CA VAL A 99 -4.86 -4.66 5.27
C VAL A 99 -5.83 -5.18 6.30
N ASN A 100 -6.24 -6.44 6.16
CA ASN A 100 -6.93 -7.12 7.25
C ASN A 100 -5.87 -7.72 8.17
N LEU A 101 -5.94 -7.44 9.47
CA LEU A 101 -5.01 -8.01 10.45
C LEU A 101 -5.30 -9.48 10.77
N ARG A 102 -6.47 -9.99 10.36
CA ARG A 102 -6.92 -11.36 10.60
C ARG A 102 -6.81 -12.27 9.37
N THR A 103 -6.62 -11.71 8.18
CA THR A 103 -6.54 -12.45 6.91
C THR A 103 -5.46 -11.84 6.02
N ALA A 104 -5.09 -12.49 4.91
CA ALA A 104 -4.22 -11.87 3.91
C ALA A 104 -4.75 -10.48 3.48
N PRO A 105 -3.87 -9.50 3.21
CA PRO A 105 -4.30 -8.16 2.80
C PRO A 105 -4.99 -8.23 1.44
N ARG A 106 -5.91 -7.29 1.22
CA ARG A 106 -6.62 -7.13 -0.06
C ARG A 106 -6.19 -5.83 -0.71
N LEU A 107 -5.64 -5.93 -1.92
CA LEU A 107 -5.35 -4.77 -2.76
C LEU A 107 -6.67 -4.16 -3.27
N TRP A 108 -7.00 -2.98 -2.76
CA TRP A 108 -8.12 -2.19 -3.25
C TRP A 108 -7.60 -1.17 -4.28
N ALA A 109 -7.42 -1.68 -5.50
CA ALA A 109 -6.95 -0.96 -6.67
C ALA A 109 -5.51 -0.43 -6.59
N ARG A 110 -4.68 -0.89 -7.53
CA ARG A 110 -3.50 -0.13 -7.96
C ARG A 110 -4.02 1.12 -8.67
N CYS A 111 -4.10 2.25 -7.96
CA CYS A 111 -4.15 3.54 -8.65
C CYS A 111 -2.77 3.77 -9.26
N GLY A 112 -2.60 3.32 -10.50
CA GLY A 112 -1.44 3.67 -11.30
C GLY A 112 -1.47 5.17 -11.56
N ALA A 113 -0.33 5.83 -11.35
CA ALA A 113 -0.10 7.14 -11.92
C ALA A 113 -0.31 7.02 -13.44
N ALA A 114 -1.17 7.86 -14.01
CA ALA A 114 -1.11 8.10 -15.43
C ALA A 114 0.28 8.66 -15.74
N GLY A 115 1.15 7.91 -16.43
CA GLY A 115 2.22 8.51 -17.23
C GLY A 115 3.68 8.14 -16.96
N ARG A 116 4.06 7.16 -16.13
CA ARG A 116 5.43 6.61 -16.19
C ARG A 116 5.40 5.09 -16.12
N GLY A 117 5.85 4.47 -17.21
CA GLY A 117 5.65 3.06 -17.50
C GLY A 117 6.08 2.12 -16.37
N CYS A 118 5.17 1.28 -15.93
CA CYS A 118 5.49 -0.01 -15.32
C CYS A 118 4.29 -0.94 -15.50
N ALA A 119 4.57 -2.18 -15.86
CA ALA A 119 3.74 -3.11 -16.61
C ALA A 119 2.30 -3.34 -16.10
N THR A 120 1.45 -3.59 -17.09
CA THR A 120 0.05 -4.01 -17.03
C THR A 120 -0.16 -5.32 -16.25
N GLN A 121 -0.89 -5.21 -15.13
CA GLN A 121 -2.02 -6.07 -14.71
C GLN A 121 -1.77 -7.57 -14.36
N PRO A 122 -2.78 -8.31 -13.85
CA PRO A 122 -2.75 -8.88 -12.51
C PRO A 122 -2.65 -10.41 -12.47
N ALA A 123 -2.00 -10.97 -11.45
CA ALA A 123 -2.34 -12.29 -10.96
C ALA A 123 -2.94 -12.10 -9.57
N GLN A 124 -4.23 -12.40 -9.44
CA GLN A 124 -4.86 -12.58 -8.15
C GLN A 124 -3.98 -13.55 -7.37
N ALA A 125 -3.47 -13.13 -6.21
CA ALA A 125 -2.96 -14.08 -5.24
C ALA A 125 -4.15 -14.98 -4.88
N ARG A 126 -4.23 -16.14 -5.52
CA ARG A 126 -5.19 -17.19 -5.19
C ARG A 126 -5.04 -17.39 -3.69
N ALA A 127 -6.15 -17.24 -2.96
CA ALA A 127 -6.23 -17.72 -1.61
C ALA A 127 -5.83 -19.20 -1.64
N ALA A 128 -4.68 -19.53 -1.07
CA ALA A 128 -4.34 -20.90 -0.77
C ALA A 128 -5.36 -21.38 0.28
N ALA A 129 -6.24 -22.28 -0.16
CA ALA A 129 -7.01 -23.18 0.68
C ALA A 129 -6.13 -24.37 1.04
#